data_AF-A0A484F475-F1
#
_entry.id   AF-A0A484F475-F1
#
_cell.length_a   1.000
_cell.length_b   1.000
_cell.length_c   1.000
_cell.angle_alpha   90.00
_cell.angle_beta   90.00
_cell.angle_gamma   90.00
#
_symmetry.space_group_name_H-M   'P 1'
#
loop_
_entity.id
_entity.type
_entity.pdbx_description
1 polymer ?
#
loop_
_entity_poly.entity_id
_entity_poly.type
_entity_poly.pdbx_seq_one_letter_code
_entity_poly.pdbx_strand_id
1 'polypeptide(L)'
;MNMEPLEIFTVYSAVESEAAVYRDITADVMSDLRLASAVGRIRVEIYPAKSLYMMTAILRDVEMPIRISDMATVETSYENGEDYVKITIDREKYMPDLTRYLWDKYTPANVVQADRWTILVRAEDSKKDAADLPAHIIANPSKNLHADMVEFSIRAVPEGFRVRYHTFENNEFTFIASEDIIEPNQLNHAKKMMDELRSAVPDVTETKNADGKEKREARNRAENTEEEQ
;
A
#
# COMPACT_ATOMS: atom_id res chain seq x y z
N MET A 1 11.07 -9.46 -2.08
CA MET A 1 10.83 -8.01 -1.93
C MET A 1 10.81 -7.73 -0.43
N ASN A 2 11.76 -6.98 0.09
CA ASN A 2 11.73 -6.56 1.49
C ASN A 2 10.59 -5.55 1.65
N MET A 3 9.60 -5.87 2.48
CA MET A 3 8.58 -4.90 2.92
C MET A 3 9.27 -3.82 3.75
N GLU A 4 8.91 -2.55 3.54
CA GLU A 4 9.26 -1.54 4.53
C GLU A 4 8.51 -1.84 5.83
N PRO A 5 9.17 -1.81 7.00
CA PRO A 5 8.50 -2.05 8.26
C PRO A 5 7.43 -0.98 8.52
N LEU A 6 6.31 -1.39 9.12
CA LEU A 6 5.36 -0.45 9.72
C LEU A 6 6.08 0.36 10.81
N GLU A 7 5.81 1.66 10.90
CA GLU A 7 6.38 2.50 11.95
C GLU A 7 5.85 2.08 13.33
N ILE A 8 4.56 1.73 13.38
CA ILE A 8 3.86 1.27 14.57
C ILE A 8 2.88 0.19 14.16
N PHE A 9 2.98 -0.98 14.77
CA PHE A 9 1.96 -2.03 14.71
C PHE A 9 1.69 -2.53 16.11
N THR A 10 0.55 -2.13 16.69
CA THR A 10 0.15 -2.54 18.03
C THR A 10 -1.19 -3.24 17.99
N VAL A 11 -1.30 -4.36 18.71
CA VAL A 11 -2.57 -5.05 18.95
C VAL A 11 -2.70 -5.26 20.43
N TYR A 12 -3.83 -4.85 20.99
CA TYR A 12 -4.14 -4.99 22.40
C TYR A 12 -5.41 -5.83 22.58
N SER A 13 -5.33 -6.79 23.50
CA SER A 13 -6.47 -7.46 24.12
C SER A 13 -6.25 -7.49 25.64
N ALA A 14 -7.32 -7.67 26.41
CA ALA A 14 -7.21 -7.95 27.84
C ALA A 14 -6.42 -9.24 28.14
N VAL A 15 -6.38 -10.18 27.18
CA VAL A 15 -5.61 -11.43 27.27
C VAL A 15 -4.47 -11.39 26.25
N GLU A 16 -3.23 -11.49 26.72
CA GLU A 16 -2.03 -11.37 25.87
C GLU A 16 -1.98 -12.42 24.74
N SER A 17 -2.40 -13.67 25.01
CA SER A 17 -2.47 -14.71 23.98
C SER A 17 -3.47 -14.39 22.86
N GLU A 18 -4.55 -13.66 23.17
CA GLU A 18 -5.49 -13.20 22.14
C GLU A 18 -4.89 -12.07 21.31
N ALA A 19 -4.17 -11.14 21.95
CA ALA A 19 -3.50 -10.05 21.25
C ALA A 19 -2.51 -10.55 20.20
N ALA A 20 -1.76 -11.61 20.52
CA ALA A 20 -0.86 -12.28 19.57
C ALA A 20 -1.62 -12.87 18.38
N VAL A 21 -2.70 -13.61 18.62
CA VAL A 21 -3.52 -14.19 17.54
C VAL A 21 -4.11 -13.11 16.64
N TYR A 22 -4.66 -12.04 17.20
CA TYR A 22 -5.22 -10.94 16.40
C TYR A 22 -4.14 -10.13 15.68
N ARG A 23 -2.92 -10.06 16.21
CA ARG A 23 -1.77 -9.50 15.49
C ARG A 23 -1.47 -10.31 14.24
N ASP A 24 -1.42 -11.64 14.34
CA ASP A 24 -1.16 -12.53 13.20
C ASP A 24 -2.28 -12.41 12.15
N ILE A 25 -3.55 -12.46 12.56
CA ILE A 25 -4.69 -12.25 11.65
C ILE A 25 -4.60 -10.90 10.96
N THR A 26 -4.32 -9.83 11.70
CA THR A 26 -4.21 -8.48 11.14
C THR A 26 -3.05 -8.39 10.15
N ALA A 27 -1.91 -9.01 10.45
CA ALA A 27 -0.74 -9.05 9.58
C ALA A 27 -1.01 -9.82 8.28
N ASP A 28 -1.64 -10.98 8.38
CA ASP A 28 -1.96 -11.84 7.25
C ASP A 28 -2.94 -11.15 6.29
N VAL A 29 -4.03 -10.59 6.81
CA VAL A 29 -5.02 -9.89 5.97
C VAL A 29 -4.41 -8.65 5.31
N MET A 30 -3.54 -7.91 6.03
CA MET A 30 -2.84 -6.76 5.47
C MET A 30 -1.88 -7.16 4.34
N SER A 31 -1.19 -8.30 4.49
CA SER A 31 -0.31 -8.87 3.46
C SER A 31 -1.11 -9.29 2.23
N ASP A 32 -2.22 -10.00 2.42
CA ASP A 32 -3.11 -10.46 1.34
C ASP A 32 -3.64 -9.31 0.49
N LEU A 33 -4.00 -8.19 1.14
CA LEU A 33 -4.48 -6.97 0.48
C LEU A 33 -3.34 -6.04 0.02
N ARG A 34 -2.08 -6.42 0.26
CA ARG A 34 -0.88 -5.64 -0.12
C ARG A 34 -0.87 -4.21 0.44
N LEU A 35 -1.43 -4.04 1.64
CA LEU A 35 -1.58 -2.73 2.28
C LEU A 35 -0.35 -2.28 3.08
N ALA A 36 0.64 -3.17 3.28
CA ALA A 36 1.81 -2.90 4.10
C ALA A 36 2.59 -1.64 3.68
N SER A 37 2.66 -1.33 2.38
CA SER A 37 3.33 -0.11 1.90
C SER A 37 2.48 1.16 2.00
N ALA A 38 1.17 1.02 2.16
CA ALA A 38 0.23 2.14 2.25
C ALA A 38 -0.06 2.51 3.71
N VAL A 39 0.05 1.57 4.64
CA VAL A 39 -0.15 1.80 6.08
C VAL A 39 1.17 2.24 6.71
N GLY A 40 1.18 3.37 7.40
CA GLY A 40 2.34 3.83 8.17
C GLY A 40 2.29 3.31 9.60
N ARG A 41 1.14 3.50 10.25
CA ARG A 41 0.89 3.16 11.65
C ARG A 41 -0.46 2.50 11.79
N ILE A 42 -0.55 1.47 12.64
CA ILE A 42 -1.80 0.81 12.96
C ILE A 42 -1.85 0.40 14.44
N ARG A 43 -3.03 0.60 15.02
CA ARG A 43 -3.39 0.11 16.35
C ARG A 43 -4.72 -0.61 16.27
N VAL A 44 -4.76 -1.81 16.84
CA VAL A 44 -5.97 -2.60 17.00
C VAL A 44 -6.22 -2.82 18.48
N GLU A 45 -7.46 -2.62 18.92
CA GLU A 45 -7.93 -2.98 20.24
C GLU A 45 -9.12 -3.91 20.12
N ILE A 46 -9.05 -5.04 20.81
CA ILE A 46 -10.14 -6.00 20.88
C ILE A 46 -10.53 -6.26 22.33
N TYR A 47 -11.84 -6.23 22.58
CA TYR A 47 -12.45 -6.51 23.86
C TYR A 47 -13.54 -7.56 23.68
N PRO A 48 -13.19 -8.86 23.67
CA PRO A 48 -14.17 -9.93 23.43
C PRO A 48 -15.33 -9.92 24.43
N ALA A 49 -15.05 -9.66 25.71
CA ALA A 49 -16.06 -9.57 26.76
C ALA A 49 -17.06 -8.41 26.59
N LYS A 50 -16.74 -7.44 25.73
CA LYS A 50 -17.60 -6.29 25.40
C LYS A 50 -18.11 -6.35 23.95
N SER A 51 -17.83 -7.45 23.25
CA SER A 51 -18.07 -7.60 21.82
C SER A 51 -17.63 -6.36 21.02
N LEU A 52 -16.44 -5.80 21.30
CA LEU A 52 -15.95 -4.56 20.71
C LEU A 52 -14.60 -4.74 20.03
N TYR A 53 -14.51 -4.33 18.78
CA TYR A 53 -13.31 -4.27 17.96
C TYR A 53 -13.09 -2.84 17.47
N MET A 54 -11.87 -2.32 17.60
CA MET A 54 -11.50 -1.00 17.13
C MET A 54 -10.15 -1.04 16.42
N MET A 55 -10.08 -0.41 15.25
CA MET A 55 -8.85 -0.23 14.49
C MET A 55 -8.68 1.26 14.19
N THR A 56 -7.50 1.78 14.45
CA THR A 56 -7.06 3.09 13.95
C THR A 56 -5.79 2.92 13.15
N ALA A 57 -5.72 3.58 12.00
CA ALA A 57 -4.56 3.54 11.13
C ALA A 57 -4.24 4.93 10.57
N ILE A 58 -2.96 5.25 10.49
CA ILE A 58 -2.43 6.40 9.77
C ILE A 58 -1.76 5.86 8.52
N LEU A 59 -2.29 6.23 7.37
CA LEU A 59 -1.76 5.84 6.08
C LEU A 59 -0.59 6.74 5.72
N ARG A 60 0.41 6.17 5.03
CA ARG A 60 1.48 6.96 4.43
C ARG A 60 0.87 7.86 3.38
N ASP A 61 1.55 8.97 3.07
CA ASP A 61 1.19 9.78 1.90
C ASP A 61 1.29 8.89 0.67
N VAL A 62 0.12 8.47 0.16
CA VAL A 62 0.03 7.63 -1.01
C VAL A 62 0.46 8.46 -2.20
N GLU A 63 1.33 7.92 -3.06
CA GLU A 63 1.77 8.61 -4.26
C GLU A 63 0.56 9.15 -5.04
N MET A 64 0.61 10.43 -5.41
CA MET A 64 -0.43 11.09 -6.19
C MET A 64 -0.75 10.29 -7.46
N PRO A 65 -1.97 10.41 -8.03
CA PRO A 65 -2.29 9.80 -9.30
C PRO A 65 -1.22 10.13 -10.35
N ILE A 66 -0.65 9.09 -10.95
CA ILE A 66 0.44 9.17 -11.90
C ILE A 66 -0.14 9.41 -13.28
N ARG A 67 0.21 10.54 -13.88
CA ARG A 67 -0.09 10.86 -15.26
C ARG A 67 1.00 10.35 -16.19
N ILE A 68 0.68 10.25 -17.48
CA ILE A 68 1.69 9.94 -18.49
C ILE A 68 2.85 10.95 -18.43
N SER A 69 2.55 12.25 -18.25
CA SER A 69 3.56 13.31 -18.12
C SER A 69 4.52 13.14 -16.93
N ASP A 70 4.14 12.37 -15.91
CA ASP A 70 4.96 12.18 -14.71
C ASP A 70 6.01 11.08 -14.90
N MET A 71 5.89 10.28 -15.96
CA MET A 71 6.75 9.13 -16.23
C MET A 71 7.28 9.04 -17.66
N ALA A 72 6.77 9.85 -18.58
CA ALA A 72 7.13 9.79 -19.98
C ALA A 72 6.91 11.13 -20.69
N THR A 73 7.71 11.37 -21.73
CA THR A 73 7.52 12.46 -22.68
C THR A 73 6.74 11.96 -23.89
N VAL A 74 5.76 12.73 -24.36
CA VAL A 74 4.91 12.40 -25.51
C VAL A 74 5.14 13.42 -26.63
N GLU A 75 5.45 12.94 -27.82
CA GLU A 75 5.69 13.77 -29.00
C GLU A 75 5.10 13.11 -30.27
N THR A 76 4.89 13.89 -31.32
CA THR A 76 4.58 13.34 -32.64
C THR A 76 5.85 12.86 -33.32
N SER A 77 5.81 11.68 -33.95
CA SER A 77 6.89 11.13 -34.78
C SER A 77 6.36 10.77 -36.16
N TYR A 78 7.24 10.74 -37.15
CA TYR A 78 6.93 10.28 -38.50
C TYR A 78 7.89 9.16 -38.88
N GLU A 79 7.37 7.94 -39.02
CA GLU A 79 8.18 6.74 -39.26
C GLU A 79 7.55 5.89 -40.35
N ASN A 80 8.38 5.32 -41.25
CA ASN A 80 7.93 4.45 -42.33
C ASN A 80 6.78 5.00 -43.20
N GLY A 81 6.67 6.33 -43.32
CA GLY A 81 5.63 6.97 -44.12
C GLY A 81 4.32 7.28 -43.37
N GLU A 82 4.25 6.99 -42.08
CA GLU A 82 3.05 7.14 -41.24
C GLU A 82 3.33 8.04 -40.03
N ASP A 83 2.28 8.73 -39.56
CA ASP A 83 2.33 9.52 -38.33
C ASP A 83 2.14 8.61 -37.10
N TYR A 84 2.96 8.82 -36.08
CA TYR A 84 2.92 8.12 -34.80
C TYR A 84 2.87 9.11 -33.65
N VAL A 85 2.31 8.67 -32.53
CA VAL A 85 2.62 9.25 -31.22
C VAL A 85 3.78 8.46 -30.62
N LYS A 86 4.90 9.13 -30.36
CA LYS A 86 6.06 8.55 -29.70
C LYS A 86 6.02 8.90 -28.23
N ILE A 87 6.15 7.88 -27.39
CA ILE A 87 6.17 7.98 -25.94
C ILE A 87 7.55 7.48 -25.47
N THR A 88 8.33 8.37 -24.88
CA THR A 88 9.66 8.07 -24.32
C THR A 88 9.55 8.00 -22.81
N ILE A 89 9.84 6.83 -22.23
CA ILE A 89 9.64 6.52 -20.81
C ILE A 89 10.87 6.93 -20.00
N ASP A 90 10.64 7.69 -18.92
CA ASP A 90 11.65 8.14 -17.97
C ASP A 90 11.66 7.30 -16.68
N ARG A 91 10.52 6.68 -16.32
CA ARG A 91 10.36 5.89 -15.09
C ARG A 91 9.76 4.51 -15.37
N GLU A 92 10.52 3.45 -15.15
CA GLU A 92 10.07 2.08 -15.47
C GLU A 92 8.94 1.56 -14.55
N LYS A 93 8.86 2.05 -13.31
CA LYS A 93 7.92 1.58 -12.27
C LYS A 93 6.48 1.42 -12.76
N TYR A 94 6.01 2.34 -13.60
CA TYR A 94 4.62 2.43 -14.08
C TYR A 94 4.43 1.99 -15.53
N MET A 95 5.46 1.42 -16.15
CA MET A 95 5.43 0.96 -17.54
C MET A 95 4.32 -0.06 -17.81
N PRO A 96 4.06 -1.08 -16.95
CA PRO A 96 2.95 -2.00 -17.18
C PRO A 96 1.58 -1.33 -17.20
N ASP A 97 1.37 -0.32 -16.35
CA ASP A 97 0.11 0.43 -16.28
C ASP A 97 -0.07 1.33 -17.52
N LEU A 98 1.00 1.98 -17.97
CA LEU A 98 1.02 2.73 -19.24
C LEU A 98 0.68 1.82 -20.42
N THR A 99 1.32 0.65 -20.55
CA THR A 99 1.05 -0.28 -21.65
C THR A 99 -0.41 -0.75 -21.66
N ARG A 100 -0.96 -1.11 -20.49
CA ARG A 100 -2.37 -1.49 -20.36
C ARG A 100 -3.30 -0.36 -20.80
N TYR A 101 -3.06 0.85 -20.31
CA TYR A 101 -3.83 2.03 -20.69
C TYR A 101 -3.81 2.28 -22.21
N LEU A 102 -2.64 2.17 -22.85
CA LEU A 102 -2.50 2.38 -24.29
C LEU A 102 -3.21 1.29 -25.10
N TRP A 103 -3.15 0.03 -24.67
CA TRP A 103 -3.90 -1.06 -25.31
C TRP A 103 -5.40 -0.86 -25.21
N ASP A 104 -5.90 -0.42 -24.05
CA ASP A 104 -7.33 -0.15 -23.87
C ASP A 104 -7.80 1.01 -24.76
N LYS A 105 -6.95 2.05 -24.95
CA LYS A 105 -7.29 3.21 -25.79
C LYS A 105 -7.13 2.97 -27.30
N TYR A 106 -6.07 2.28 -27.73
CA TYR A 106 -5.69 2.20 -29.16
C TYR A 106 -5.69 0.79 -29.75
N THR A 107 -5.95 -0.24 -28.95
CA THR A 107 -5.75 -1.67 -29.24
C THR A 107 -4.27 -2.11 -29.28
N PRO A 108 -3.97 -3.38 -28.93
CA PRO A 108 -2.59 -3.89 -28.94
C PRO A 108 -1.90 -3.82 -30.30
N ALA A 109 -2.63 -3.93 -31.41
CA ALA A 109 -2.07 -3.91 -32.77
C ALA A 109 -1.50 -2.54 -33.17
N ASN A 110 -1.99 -1.46 -32.54
CA ASN A 110 -1.55 -0.09 -32.82
C ASN A 110 -0.48 0.41 -31.83
N VAL A 111 -0.10 -0.40 -30.84
CA VAL A 111 0.90 -0.04 -29.83
C VAL A 111 2.14 -0.91 -30.06
N VAL A 112 3.18 -0.31 -30.61
CA VAL A 112 4.44 -0.99 -30.93
C VAL A 112 5.51 -0.56 -29.94
N GLN A 113 6.09 -1.53 -29.23
CA GLN A 113 7.25 -1.27 -28.40
C GLN A 113 8.52 -1.30 -29.26
N ALA A 114 9.07 -0.13 -29.58
CA ALA A 114 10.26 -0.01 -30.42
C ALA A 114 11.53 -0.46 -29.68
N ASP A 115 11.62 -0.11 -28.40
CA ASP A 115 12.66 -0.56 -27.47
C ASP A 115 12.15 -0.55 -26.02
N ARG A 116 13.04 -0.75 -25.03
CA ARG A 116 12.66 -0.78 -23.60
C ARG A 116 12.01 0.52 -23.12
N TRP A 117 12.41 1.66 -23.66
CA TRP A 117 12.00 3.00 -23.21
C TRP A 117 11.10 3.71 -24.21
N THR A 118 10.94 3.18 -25.43
CA THR A 118 10.19 3.84 -26.50
C THR A 118 8.97 3.03 -26.92
N ILE A 119 7.79 3.64 -26.86
CA ILE A 119 6.54 3.12 -27.41
C ILE A 119 6.09 4.03 -28.57
N LEU A 120 5.72 3.43 -29.69
CA LEU A 120 5.10 4.07 -30.83
C LEU A 120 3.63 3.67 -30.91
N VAL A 121 2.76 4.66 -31.03
CA VAL A 121 1.31 4.46 -31.12
C VAL A 121 0.82 4.97 -32.47
N ARG A 122 0.16 4.11 -33.24
CA ARG A 122 -0.61 4.52 -34.41
C ARG A 122 -1.93 5.11 -33.94
N ALA A 123 -2.16 6.38 -34.24
CA ALA A 123 -3.36 7.11 -33.88
C ALA A 123 -3.97 7.76 -35.12
N GLU A 124 -5.30 7.92 -35.14
CA GLU A 124 -6.00 8.60 -36.24
C GLU A 124 -5.60 10.08 -36.35
N ASP A 125 -5.38 10.73 -35.20
CA ASP A 125 -4.88 12.10 -35.10
C ASP A 125 -3.73 12.16 -34.09
N SER A 126 -2.53 11.87 -34.58
CA SER A 126 -1.30 11.83 -33.77
C SER A 126 -1.01 13.16 -33.07
N LYS A 127 -1.36 14.30 -33.68
CA LYS A 127 -1.14 15.63 -33.09
C LYS A 127 -2.05 15.87 -31.90
N LYS A 128 -3.34 15.55 -32.05
CA LYS A 128 -4.30 15.65 -30.95
C LYS A 128 -3.93 14.70 -29.82
N ASP A 129 -3.67 13.44 -30.12
CA ASP A 129 -3.34 12.46 -29.08
C ASP A 129 -2.01 12.77 -28.38
N ALA A 130 -1.00 13.29 -29.08
CA ALA A 130 0.23 13.75 -28.45
C ALA A 130 0.00 14.93 -27.48
N ALA A 131 -0.99 15.78 -27.73
CA ALA A 131 -1.35 16.89 -26.85
C ALA A 131 -2.21 16.44 -25.65
N ASP A 132 -3.12 15.48 -25.86
CA ASP A 132 -4.08 15.03 -24.84
C ASP A 132 -3.48 14.00 -23.86
N LEU A 133 -2.69 13.03 -24.38
CA LEU A 133 -2.14 11.91 -23.60
C LEU A 133 -1.39 12.31 -22.31
N PRO A 134 -0.52 13.34 -22.29
CA PRO A 134 0.24 13.71 -21.09
C PRO A 134 -0.61 13.91 -19.84
N ALA A 135 -1.85 14.39 -19.98
CA ALA A 135 -2.73 14.67 -18.84
C ALA A 135 -3.46 13.44 -18.27
N HIS A 136 -3.44 12.31 -18.98
CA HIS A 136 -4.18 11.12 -18.57
C HIS A 136 -3.50 10.40 -17.40
N ILE A 137 -4.32 9.99 -16.43
CA ILE A 137 -3.90 9.18 -15.27
C ILE A 137 -3.86 7.71 -15.70
N ILE A 138 -2.71 7.07 -15.48
CA ILE A 138 -2.46 5.66 -15.83
C ILE A 138 -2.37 4.75 -14.62
N ALA A 139 -1.94 5.30 -13.48
CA ALA A 139 -1.91 4.61 -12.21
C ALA A 139 -2.43 5.58 -11.16
N ASN A 140 -3.27 5.09 -10.26
CA ASN A 140 -3.64 5.86 -9.10
C ASN A 140 -3.42 4.96 -7.88
N PRO A 141 -2.22 5.02 -7.27
CA PRO A 141 -1.86 4.20 -6.11
C PRO A 141 -2.81 4.39 -4.91
N SER A 142 -3.48 5.55 -4.85
CA SER A 142 -4.50 5.86 -3.83
C SER A 142 -5.92 5.39 -4.19
N LYS A 143 -6.14 4.98 -5.45
CA LYS A 143 -7.47 4.58 -5.91
C LYS A 143 -7.88 3.31 -5.19
N ASN A 144 -9.01 3.43 -4.49
CA ASN A 144 -9.62 2.40 -3.65
C ASN A 144 -8.97 2.18 -2.29
N LEU A 145 -7.97 2.97 -1.85
CA LEU A 145 -7.35 2.75 -0.54
C LEU A 145 -8.36 2.77 0.61
N HIS A 146 -9.36 3.66 0.57
CA HIS A 146 -10.46 3.64 1.54
C HIS A 146 -11.25 2.32 1.49
N ALA A 147 -11.64 1.87 0.29
CA ALA A 147 -12.37 0.62 0.12
C ALA A 147 -11.54 -0.60 0.57
N ASP A 148 -10.24 -0.60 0.28
CA ASP A 148 -9.31 -1.65 0.68
C ASP A 148 -9.12 -1.66 2.20
N MET A 149 -9.07 -0.49 2.85
CA MET A 149 -9.03 -0.39 4.32
C MET A 149 -10.34 -0.87 4.97
N VAL A 150 -11.48 -0.61 4.34
CA VAL A 150 -12.78 -1.16 4.78
C VAL A 150 -12.78 -2.68 4.64
N GLU A 151 -12.37 -3.22 3.49
CA GLU A 151 -12.29 -4.67 3.24
C GLU A 151 -11.32 -5.35 4.21
N PHE A 152 -10.15 -4.74 4.42
CA PHE A 152 -9.16 -5.15 5.41
C PHE A 152 -9.76 -5.27 6.80
N SER A 153 -10.47 -4.23 7.24
CA SER A 153 -11.12 -4.23 8.55
C SER A 153 -12.17 -5.32 8.66
N ILE A 154 -13.00 -5.50 7.63
CA ILE A 154 -14.06 -6.52 7.62
C ILE A 154 -13.49 -7.93 7.76
N ARG A 155 -12.36 -8.23 7.13
CA ARG A 155 -11.68 -9.53 7.21
C ARG A 155 -10.96 -9.75 8.54
N ALA A 156 -10.47 -8.70 9.18
CA ALA A 156 -9.76 -8.78 10.46
C ALA A 156 -10.72 -8.87 11.67
N VAL A 157 -11.97 -8.46 11.51
CA VAL A 157 -12.99 -8.42 12.56
C VAL A 157 -13.45 -9.83 12.94
N PRO A 158 -13.64 -10.12 14.25
CA PRO A 158 -14.22 -11.38 14.69
C PRO A 158 -15.61 -11.64 14.10
N GLU A 159 -15.94 -12.91 13.92
CA GLU A 159 -17.28 -13.31 13.53
C GLU A 159 -18.33 -12.80 14.53
N GLY A 160 -19.52 -12.44 14.03
CA GLY A 160 -20.63 -11.93 14.85
C GLY A 160 -20.71 -10.40 14.93
N PHE A 161 -19.60 -9.69 14.71
CA PHE A 161 -19.53 -8.23 14.88
C PHE A 161 -20.05 -7.51 13.63
N ARG A 162 -21.36 -7.28 13.61
CA ARG A 162 -22.11 -6.81 12.43
C ARG A 162 -22.41 -5.31 12.44
N VAL A 163 -22.46 -4.67 13.62
CA VAL A 163 -22.62 -3.22 13.72
C VAL A 163 -21.28 -2.58 13.44
N ARG A 164 -21.18 -1.75 12.40
CA ARG A 164 -19.91 -1.21 11.91
C ARG A 164 -19.99 0.30 11.73
N TYR A 165 -18.93 0.98 12.14
CA TYR A 165 -18.71 2.42 11.91
C TYR A 165 -17.30 2.62 11.39
N HIS A 166 -17.12 3.51 10.42
CA HIS A 166 -15.79 3.88 9.98
C HIS A 166 -15.72 5.32 9.48
N THR A 167 -14.52 5.90 9.52
CA THR A 167 -14.19 7.20 8.96
C THR A 167 -12.91 7.10 8.18
N PHE A 168 -12.79 7.89 7.11
CA PHE A 168 -11.55 8.05 6.37
C PHE A 168 -11.36 9.51 5.97
N GLU A 169 -10.49 10.21 6.67
CA GLU A 169 -10.21 11.64 6.45
C GLU A 169 -8.74 11.93 6.73
N ASN A 170 -8.08 12.78 5.92
CA ASN A 170 -6.68 13.20 6.16
C ASN A 170 -5.70 12.02 6.35
N ASN A 171 -5.82 10.97 5.53
CA ASN A 171 -5.01 9.74 5.63
C ASN A 171 -5.21 8.97 6.94
N GLU A 172 -6.26 9.27 7.69
CA GLU A 172 -6.60 8.60 8.93
C GLU A 172 -7.84 7.76 8.76
N PHE A 173 -7.69 6.50 9.13
CA PHE A 173 -8.74 5.52 9.05
C PHE A 173 -9.09 5.06 10.45
N THR A 174 -10.38 5.13 10.79
CA THR A 174 -10.93 4.55 12.02
C THR A 174 -12.01 3.56 11.64
N PHE A 175 -12.01 2.40 12.27
CA PHE A 175 -13.03 1.38 12.10
C PHE A 175 -13.41 0.80 13.46
N ILE A 176 -14.70 0.67 13.69
CA ILE A 176 -15.27 0.09 14.90
C ILE A 176 -16.26 -0.98 14.46
N ALA A 177 -16.17 -2.17 15.05
CA ALA A 177 -17.18 -3.19 14.92
C ALA A 177 -17.63 -3.72 16.28
N SER A 178 -18.91 -4.05 16.36
CA SER A 178 -19.55 -4.54 17.57
C SER A 178 -20.72 -5.48 17.25
N GLU A 179 -21.09 -6.33 18.20
CA GLU A 179 -22.37 -7.05 18.15
C GLU A 179 -23.55 -6.13 18.50
N ASP A 180 -23.33 -5.23 19.45
CA ASP A 180 -24.29 -4.23 19.92
C ASP A 180 -24.12 -2.87 19.23
N ILE A 181 -25.08 -1.98 19.48
CA ILE A 181 -25.04 -0.58 19.03
C ILE A 181 -23.75 0.09 19.50
N ILE A 182 -23.11 0.86 18.61
CA ILE A 182 -21.89 1.59 18.93
C ILE A 182 -22.25 2.84 19.74
N GLU A 183 -21.77 2.90 20.97
CA GLU A 183 -22.06 3.95 21.92
C GLU A 183 -21.11 5.17 21.76
N PRO A 184 -21.54 6.38 22.16
CA PRO A 184 -20.72 7.59 22.03
C PRO A 184 -19.37 7.52 22.76
N ASN A 185 -19.29 6.78 23.87
CA ASN A 185 -18.03 6.58 24.59
C ASN A 185 -17.03 5.74 23.78
N GLN A 186 -17.49 4.77 22.99
CA GLN A 186 -16.65 3.96 22.10
C GLN A 186 -16.12 4.81 20.94
N LEU A 187 -16.96 5.69 20.37
CA LEU A 187 -16.53 6.68 19.36
C LEU A 187 -15.45 7.62 19.92
N ASN A 188 -15.65 8.12 21.14
CA ASN A 188 -14.66 8.99 21.79
C ASN A 188 -13.36 8.26 22.12
N HIS A 189 -13.45 6.98 22.50
CA HIS A 189 -12.28 6.15 22.73
C HIS A 189 -11.50 5.91 21.44
N ALA A 190 -12.17 5.60 20.32
CA ALA A 190 -11.51 5.46 19.02
C ALA A 190 -10.81 6.76 18.56
N LYS A 191 -11.42 7.93 18.82
CA LYS A 191 -10.75 9.24 18.58
C LYS A 191 -9.48 9.38 19.43
N LYS A 192 -9.54 9.04 20.71
CA LYS A 192 -8.39 9.04 21.61
C LYS A 192 -7.30 8.07 21.12
N MET A 193 -7.68 6.89 20.65
CA MET A 193 -6.74 5.93 20.04
C MET A 193 -6.01 6.53 18.84
N MET A 194 -6.71 7.29 17.99
CA MET A 194 -6.09 7.99 16.85
C MET A 194 -5.12 9.08 17.31
N ASP A 195 -5.52 9.93 18.27
CA ASP A 195 -4.68 11.00 18.82
C ASP A 195 -3.39 10.45 19.47
N GLU A 196 -3.52 9.33 20.18
CA GLU A 196 -2.39 8.59 20.74
C GLU A 196 -1.49 8.01 19.64
N LEU A 197 -2.07 7.43 18.58
CA LEU A 197 -1.32 6.87 17.45
C LEU A 197 -0.52 7.93 16.69
N ARG A 198 -1.09 9.14 16.53
CA ARG A 198 -0.40 10.31 15.96
C ARG A 198 0.81 10.72 16.80
N SER A 199 0.66 10.69 18.13
CA SER A 199 1.68 11.16 19.08
C SER A 199 2.72 10.10 19.45
N ALA A 200 2.49 8.83 19.10
CA ALA A 200 3.36 7.73 19.46
C ALA A 200 4.71 7.76 18.72
N VAL A 201 5.75 7.29 19.39
CA VAL A 201 7.10 7.16 18.84
C VAL A 201 7.19 5.82 18.08
N PRO A 202 7.81 5.76 16.88
CA PRO A 202 7.98 4.52 16.12
C PRO A 202 8.68 3.42 16.92
N ASP A 203 8.28 2.16 16.72
CA ASP A 203 8.90 1.00 17.38
C ASP A 203 10.19 0.60 16.63
N VAL A 204 11.34 1.12 17.08
CA VAL A 204 12.65 0.87 16.44
C VAL A 204 13.29 -0.46 16.91
N THR A 205 12.55 -1.33 17.61
CA THR A 205 13.16 -2.48 18.28
C THR A 205 13.44 -3.70 17.40
N GLU A 206 12.82 -3.83 16.21
CA GLU A 206 13.04 -5.02 15.36
C GLU A 206 14.27 -4.94 14.43
N THR A 207 14.76 -3.75 14.09
CA THR A 207 15.86 -3.62 13.12
C THR A 207 17.23 -4.00 13.70
N LYS A 208 17.41 -3.92 15.03
CA LYS A 208 18.71 -4.23 15.66
C LYS A 208 18.94 -5.71 15.95
N ASN A 209 17.87 -6.52 15.98
CA ASN A 209 17.98 -7.93 16.36
C ASN A 209 18.37 -8.85 15.19
N ALA A 210 18.11 -8.46 13.94
CA ALA A 210 18.55 -9.21 12.75
C ALA A 210 20.06 -9.03 12.49
N ASP A 211 20.54 -7.79 12.47
CA ASP A 211 21.97 -7.47 12.26
C ASP A 211 22.88 -7.99 13.38
N GLY A 212 22.37 -8.02 14.62
CA GLY A 212 23.11 -8.53 15.77
C GLY A 212 23.28 -10.06 15.76
N LYS A 213 22.35 -10.80 15.15
CA LYS A 213 22.39 -12.26 15.08
C LYS A 213 23.32 -12.74 13.97
N GLU A 214 23.25 -12.12 12.78
CA GLU A 214 24.15 -12.44 11.66
C GLU A 214 25.63 -12.15 11.98
N LYS A 215 25.93 -11.02 12.64
CA LYS A 215 27.32 -10.71 13.03
C LYS A 215 27.88 -11.67 14.09
N ARG A 216 27.02 -12.21 14.96
CA ARG A 216 27.43 -13.12 16.04
C ARG A 216 27.60 -14.56 15.52
N GLU A 217 26.80 -14.97 14.55
CA GLU A 217 26.95 -16.26 13.87
C GLU A 217 28.12 -16.27 12.87
N ALA A 218 28.38 -15.17 12.17
CA ALA A 218 29.55 -15.03 11.29
C ALA A 218 30.87 -15.06 12.07
N ARG A 219 30.91 -14.43 13.25
CA ARG A 219 32.10 -14.44 14.13
C ARG A 219 32.39 -15.83 14.69
N ASN A 220 31.37 -16.55 15.15
CA ASN A 220 31.54 -17.91 15.68
C ASN A 220 31.96 -18.93 14.59
N ARG A 221 31.59 -18.72 13.31
CA ARG A 221 32.07 -19.58 12.20
C ARG A 221 33.53 -19.30 11.83
N ALA A 222 33.98 -18.05 11.92
CA ALA A 222 35.37 -17.70 11.66
C ALA A 222 36.30 -18.24 12.76
N GLU A 223 35.91 -18.12 14.03
CA GLU A 223 36.73 -18.58 15.16
C GLU A 223 36.87 -20.12 15.20
N ASN A 224 35.86 -20.89 14.75
CA ASN A 224 35.96 -22.35 14.66
C ASN A 224 36.78 -22.88 13.46
N THR A 225 37.12 -22.03 12.49
CA THR A 225 37.92 -22.47 11.31
C THR A 225 39.42 -22.26 11.54
N GLU A 226 39.82 -21.46 12.53
CA GLU A 226 41.22 -21.21 12.90
C GLU A 226 41.77 -22.22 13.94
N GLU A 227 40.92 -22.98 14.63
CA GLU A 227 41.36 -24.02 15.58
C GLU A 227 41.57 -25.41 14.95
N GLU A 228 41.28 -25.59 13.64
CA GLU A 228 41.47 -26.86 12.90
C GLU A 228 42.67 -26.85 11.91
N GLN A 229 43.62 -25.91 12.02
CA GLN A 229 44.87 -25.90 11.23
C GLN A 229 46.15 -26.06 12.06
#